data_AF-A0A3M8EQV5-F1
#
_entry.id   AF-A0A3M8EQV5-F1
#
_cell.length_a   1.000
_cell.length_b   1.000
_cell.length_c   1.000
_cell.angle_alpha   90.00
_cell.angle_beta   90.00
_cell.angle_gamma   90.00
#
_symmetry.space_group_name_H-M   'P 1'
#
loop_
_entity.id
_entity.type
_entity.pdbx_description
1 polymer ?
#
loop_
_entity_poly.entity_id
_entity_poly.type
_entity_poly.pdbx_seq_one_letter_code
_entity_poly.pdbx_strand_id
1 'polypeptide(L)' 'MAKKAVAGFRDKNTTTGRSHTKVIKMVKSPKTGAYSFKEEMILNDQVKDYFSK' A
#
# COMPACT_ATOMS: atom_id res chain seq x y z
N MET A 1 23.99 38.68 0.11
CA MET A 1 22.81 38.06 0.77
C MET A 1 22.69 36.62 0.32
N ALA A 2 22.95 35.65 1.21
CA ALA A 2 22.74 34.24 0.89
C ALA A 2 21.23 33.96 0.96
N LYS A 3 20.62 33.55 -0.17
CA LYS A 3 19.25 33.04 -0.17
C LYS A 3 19.21 31.80 0.72
N LYS A 4 18.68 31.92 1.94
CA LYS A 4 18.37 30.78 2.80
C LYS A 4 17.26 29.97 2.11
N ALA A 5 17.64 28.91 1.41
CA ALA A 5 16.69 27.87 1.06
C ALA A 5 16.36 27.09 2.34
N VAL A 6 15.31 27.50 3.06
CA VAL A 6 14.73 26.67 4.10
C VAL A 6 13.87 25.63 3.38
N ALA A 7 14.50 24.51 3.01
CA ALA A 7 13.75 23.30 2.77
C ALA A 7 13.14 22.91 4.11
N GLY A 8 11.88 23.28 4.34
CA GLY A 8 11.12 22.78 5.49
C GLY A 8 11.26 21.27 5.50
N PHE A 9 11.60 20.70 6.66
CA PHE A 9 11.56 19.26 6.86
C PHE A 9 10.11 18.86 6.62
N ARG A 10 9.83 18.40 5.40
CA ARG A 10 8.57 17.76 5.07
C ARG A 10 8.50 16.60 6.04
N ASP A 11 7.64 16.71 7.05
CA ASP A 11 7.39 15.62 7.96
C ASP A 11 7.25 14.35 7.13
N LYS A 12 8.09 13.35 7.42
CA LYS A 12 8.06 12.07 6.72
C LYS A 12 6.66 11.43 6.74
N ASN A 13 5.82 11.88 7.67
CA ASN A 13 4.44 11.44 7.87
C ASN A 13 3.39 12.31 7.16
N THR A 14 3.76 13.50 6.65
CA THR A 14 2.79 14.49 6.11
C THR A 14 2.97 14.73 4.60
N THR A 15 4.06 14.23 4.00
CA THR A 15 4.22 14.11 2.52
C THR A 15 4.13 12.66 2.06
N THR A 16 3.36 11.84 2.75
CA THR A 16 3.04 10.48 2.28
C THR A 16 1.89 10.60 1.29
N GLY A 17 2.19 10.95 0.04
CA GLY A 17 1.29 10.66 -1.07
C GLY A 17 0.79 9.23 -0.89
N ARG A 18 -0.53 9.09 -0.77
CA ARG A 18 -1.27 7.86 -0.44
C ARG A 18 -0.45 6.62 -0.78
N SER A 19 0.28 6.12 0.21
CA SER A 19 1.19 5.01 -0.03
C SER A 19 0.33 3.78 -0.24
N HIS A 20 0.52 3.17 -1.40
CA HIS A 20 -0.19 1.97 -1.79
C HIS A 20 0.73 0.77 -1.62
N THR A 21 0.20 -0.30 -1.05
CA THR A 21 0.89 -1.58 -0.91
C THR A 21 0.25 -2.58 -1.88
N LYS A 22 1.11 -3.31 -2.60
CA LYS A 22 0.67 -4.47 -3.37
C LYS A 22 0.42 -5.62 -2.41
N VAL A 23 -0.84 -6.07 -2.32
CA VAL A 23 -1.22 -7.25 -1.57
C VAL A 23 -1.39 -8.45 -2.49
N ILE A 24 -0.89 -9.61 -2.06
CA ILE A 24 -0.99 -10.87 -2.81
C ILE A 24 -1.73 -11.86 -1.92
N LYS A 25 -2.94 -12.27 -2.32
CA LYS A 25 -3.76 -13.25 -1.58
C LYS A 25 -3.91 -14.52 -2.41
N MET A 26 -3.78 -15.66 -1.74
CA MET A 26 -4.06 -16.97 -2.32
C MET A 26 -5.58 -17.21 -2.32
N VAL A 27 -6.16 -17.43 -3.51
CA VAL A 27 -7.60 -17.67 -3.68
C VAL A 27 -7.77 -19.06 -4.28
N LYS A 28 -8.70 -19.85 -3.71
CA LYS A 28 -9.06 -21.16 -4.24
C LYS A 28 -10.08 -21.01 -5.36
N SER A 29 -9.80 -21.58 -6.53
CA SER A 29 -10.72 -21.65 -7.65
C SER A 29 -11.94 -22.51 -7.28
N PRO A 30 -13.18 -22.01 -7.39
CA PRO A 30 -14.38 -22.78 -7.08
C PRO A 30 -14.63 -23.92 -8.09
N LYS A 31 -14.10 -23.77 -9.32
CA LYS A 31 -14.32 -24.74 -10.40
C LYS A 31 -13.34 -25.90 -10.35
N THR A 32 -12.06 -25.64 -10.05
CA THR A 32 -10.97 -26.62 -10.17
C THR A 32 -10.31 -26.96 -8.85
N GLY A 33 -10.58 -26.21 -7.77
CA GLY A 33 -9.94 -26.39 -6.47
C GLY A 33 -8.46 -25.97 -6.43
N ALA A 34 -7.88 -25.58 -7.56
CA ALA A 34 -6.53 -25.06 -7.66
C ALA A 34 -6.42 -23.70 -6.97
N TYR A 35 -5.24 -23.39 -6.43
CA TYR A 35 -4.96 -22.10 -5.84
C TYR A 35 -4.28 -21.18 -6.85
N SER A 36 -4.69 -19.92 -6.84
CA SER A 36 -4.10 -18.86 -7.66
C SER A 36 -3.82 -17.65 -6.79
N PHE A 37 -2.84 -16.84 -7.20
CA PHE A 37 -2.53 -15.59 -6.54
C PHE A 37 -3.35 -14.46 -7.16
N LYS A 38 -4.07 -13.71 -6.33
CA LYS A 38 -4.73 -12.46 -6.71
C LYS A 38 -3.91 -11.30 -6.15
N GLU A 39 -3.48 -10.40 -7.03
CA GLU A 39 -2.75 -9.18 -6.67
C GLU A 39 -3.70 -7.97 -6.71
N GLU A 40 -3.60 -7.08 -5.72
CA GLU A 40 -4.38 -5.84 -5.65
C GLU A 40 -3.53 -4.72 -5.05
N MET A 41 -3.70 -3.48 -5.52
CA MET A 41 -3.02 -2.31 -4.96
C MET A 41 -3.99 -1.56 -4.06
N ILE A 42 -3.73 -1.55 -2.75
CA ILE A 42 -4.60 -0.92 -1.75
C ILE A 42 -3.84 0.08 -0.90
N LEU A 43 -4.56 0.97 -0.22
CA LEU A 43 -3.98 1.91 0.73
C LEU A 43 -3.35 1.15 1.90
N ASN A 44 -2.21 1.64 2.40
CA ASN A 44 -1.49 1.01 3.50
C ASN A 44 -2.38 0.75 4.74
N ASP A 45 -3.29 1.68 5.04
CA ASP A 45 -4.19 1.57 6.20
C ASP A 45 -5.18 0.40 6.06
N GLN A 46 -5.52 0.02 4.83
CA GLN A 46 -6.50 -1.03 4.52
C GLN A 46 -5.87 -2.43 4.40
N VAL A 47 -4.53 -2.54 4.49
CA VAL A 47 -3.82 -3.81 4.32
C VAL A 47 -4.23 -4.85 5.36
N LYS A 48 -4.40 -4.43 6.63
CA LYS A 48 -4.79 -5.34 7.71
C LYS A 48 -6.22 -5.89 7.52
N ASP A 49 -7.14 -5.01 7.15
CA ASP A 49 -8.54 -5.38 6.92
C ASP A 49 -8.70 -6.30 5.70
N TYR A 50 -7.86 -6.12 4.67
CA TYR A 50 -7.87 -6.95 3.48
C TYR A 50 -7.56 -8.42 3.76
N PHE A 51 -6.60 -8.70 4.65
CA PHE A 51 -6.20 -10.06 5.01
C PHE A 51 -7.03 -10.68 6.15
N SER A 52 -7.77 -9.86 6.90
CA SER A 52 -8.63 -10.34 8.00
C SER A 52 -9.99 -10.89 7.51
N LYS A 53 -10.28 -10.74 6.21
CA LYS A 53 -11.46 -11.32 5.52
C LYS A 53 -11.15 -12.68 4.91
#